data_AF-A0A318L8X5-F1
#
_entry.id   AF-A0A318L8X5-F1
#
_cell.length_a   1.000
_cell.length_b   1.000
_cell.length_c   1.000
_cell.angle_alpha   90.00
_cell.angle_beta   90.00
_cell.angle_gamma   90.00
#
_symmetry.space_group_name_H-M   'P 1'
#
loop_
_entity.id
_entity.type
_entity.pdbx_description
1 polymer ?
#
loop_
_entity_poly.entity_id
_entity_poly.type
_entity_poly.pdbx_seq_one_letter_code
_entity_poly.pdbx_strand_id
1 'polypeptide(L)' 'MPRKPTPPPPELDRVREIADQIEELQRELRRAMVTAKQAGATSQQLADASRIARSKIYDAMRTVGYDPNEWRSP' A
#
# COMPACT_ATOMS: atom_id res chain seq x y z
N MET A 1 1.17 47.04 -1.74
CA MET A 1 1.30 46.26 -2.99
C MET A 1 0.91 44.81 -2.70
N PRO A 2 0.08 44.16 -3.54
CA PRO A 2 -0.28 42.75 -3.34
C PRO A 2 0.97 41.89 -3.59
N ARG A 3 1.32 41.01 -2.64
CA ARG A 3 2.44 40.08 -2.80
C ARG A 3 2.02 39.05 -3.86
N LYS A 4 2.81 38.88 -4.91
CA LYS A 4 2.66 37.75 -5.84
C LYS A 4 2.67 36.45 -5.01
N PRO A 5 1.80 35.47 -5.30
CA PRO A 5 1.93 34.14 -4.70
C PRO A 5 3.32 33.62 -5.06
N THR A 6 4.16 33.40 -4.05
CA THR A 6 5.45 32.75 -4.28
C THR A 6 5.15 31.37 -4.87
N PRO A 7 5.66 31.04 -6.07
CA PRO A 7 5.47 29.72 -6.62
C PRO A 7 6.04 28.68 -5.64
N PRO A 8 5.39 27.52 -5.48
CA PRO A 8 5.87 26.48 -4.60
C PRO A 8 7.32 26.11 -4.98
N PRO A 9 8.21 25.91 -4.00
CA PRO A 9 9.60 25.57 -4.30
C PRO A 9 9.69 24.26 -5.10
N PRO A 10 10.59 24.15 -6.09
CA PRO A 10 10.71 22.99 -6.98
C PRO A 10 11.06 21.69 -6.25
N GLU A 11 11.56 21.79 -5.01
CA GLU A 11 11.78 20.65 -4.12
C GLU A 11 10.48 19.89 -3.81
N LEU A 12 9.31 20.57 -3.85
CA LEU A 12 8.01 19.94 -3.61
C LEU A 12 7.58 19.02 -4.76
N ASP A 13 7.99 19.29 -5.99
CA ASP A 13 7.66 18.43 -7.12
C ASP A 13 8.42 17.10 -7.03
N ARG A 14 9.71 17.15 -6.67
CA ARG A 14 10.51 15.94 -6.44
C ARG A 14 10.00 15.13 -5.24
N VAL A 15 9.53 15.79 -4.18
CA VAL A 15 8.89 15.12 -3.04
C VAL A 15 7.60 14.41 -3.46
N ARG A 16 6.79 15.03 -4.33
CA ARG A 16 5.57 14.40 -4.87
C ARG A 16 5.91 13.17 -5.72
N GLU A 17 6.89 13.27 -6.61
CA GLU A 17 7.34 12.14 -7.43
C GLU A 17 7.81 10.95 -6.58
N ILE A 18 8.59 11.21 -5.52
CA ILE A 18 9.04 10.18 -4.59
C ILE A 18 7.86 9.58 -3.82
N ALA A 19 6.89 10.41 -3.40
CA ALA A 19 5.70 9.94 -2.71
C ALA A 19 4.86 9.00 -3.59
N ASP A 20 4.68 9.35 -4.87
CA ASP A 20 3.96 8.52 -5.84
C ASP A 20 4.68 7.18 -6.06
N GLN A 21 6.01 7.18 -6.13
CA GLN A 21 6.81 5.96 -6.22
C GLN A 21 6.67 5.08 -4.97
N ILE A 22 6.67 5.68 -3.78
CA ILE A 22 6.44 4.94 -2.53
C ILE A 22 5.05 4.31 -2.54
N GLU A 23 4.03 5.05 -2.99
CA GLU A 23 2.67 4.53 -3.07
C GLU A 23 2.59 3.33 -4.02
N GLU A 24 3.24 3.39 -5.18
CA GLU A 24 3.26 2.29 -6.14
C GLU A 24 3.97 1.05 -5.58
N LEU A 25 5.15 1.22 -4.98
CA LEU A 25 5.87 0.12 -4.32
C LEU A 25 5.04 -0.51 -3.20
N GLN A 26 4.28 0.29 -2.45
CA GLN A 26 3.36 -0.23 -1.44
C GLN A 26 2.20 -1.00 -2.07
N ARG A 27 1.65 -0.56 -3.20
CA ARG A 27 0.63 -1.31 -3.94
C ARG A 27 1.17 -2.66 -4.42
N GLU A 28 2.37 -2.69 -4.98
CA GLU A 28 3.04 -3.92 -5.41
C GLU A 28 3.27 -4.89 -4.25
N LEU A 29 3.79 -4.40 -3.12
CA LEU A 29 3.95 -5.19 -1.89
C LEU A 29 2.62 -5.84 -1.48
N ARG A 30 1.52 -5.07 -1.46
CA ARG A 30 0.20 -5.59 -1.07
C ARG A 30 -0.31 -6.64 -2.05
N ARG A 31 -0.10 -6.48 -3.36
CA ARG A 31 -0.43 -7.51 -4.37
C ARG A 31 0.38 -8.79 -4.17
N ALA A 32 1.67 -8.67 -3.86
CA ALA A 32 2.53 -9.81 -3.53
C ALA A 32 2.04 -10.54 -2.25
N MET A 33 1.59 -9.79 -1.23
CA MET A 33 0.99 -10.37 -0.02
C MET A 33 -0.27 -11.18 -0.32
N VAL A 34 -1.13 -10.70 -1.23
CA VAL A 34 -2.33 -11.44 -1.67
C VAL A 34 -1.94 -12.76 -2.34
N THR A 35 -0.97 -12.71 -3.24
CA THR A 35 -0.46 -13.92 -3.93
C THR A 35 0.10 -14.92 -2.92
N ALA A 36 0.92 -14.46 -1.98
CA ALA A 36 1.46 -15.31 -0.92
C ALA A 36 0.35 -15.87 -0.02
N LYS A 37 -0.68 -15.06 0.29
CA LYS A 37 -1.84 -15.50 1.07
C LYS A 37 -2.61 -16.61 0.36
N GLN A 38 -2.82 -16.49 -0.94
CA GLN A 38 -3.47 -17.51 -1.77
C GLN A 38 -2.63 -18.79 -1.86
N ALA A 39 -1.30 -18.68 -1.83
CA ALA A 39 -0.38 -19.81 -1.74
C ALA A 39 -0.33 -20.47 -0.33
N GLY A 40 -1.11 -19.97 0.65
CA GLY A 40 -1.23 -20.55 1.98
C GLY A 40 -0.42 -19.86 3.06
N ALA A 41 0.22 -18.71 2.79
CA ALA A 41 0.94 -17.98 3.83
C ALA A 41 0.01 -17.55 4.98
N THR A 42 0.52 -17.69 6.21
CA THR A 42 -0.19 -17.23 7.40
C THR A 42 -0.08 -15.71 7.55
N SER A 43 -1.05 -15.11 8.25
CA SER A 43 -0.99 -13.66 8.53
C SER A 43 0.23 -13.25 9.38
N GLN A 44 0.82 -14.18 10.15
CA GLN A 44 2.05 -13.93 10.89
C GLN A 44 3.26 -13.85 9.93
N GLN A 45 3.43 -14.82 9.04
CA GLN A 45 4.50 -14.80 8.03
C GLN A 45 4.43 -13.55 7.15
N LEU A 46 3.22 -13.13 6.76
CA LEU A 46 3.04 -11.90 6.00
C LEU A 46 3.41 -10.66 6.81
N ALA A 47 3.09 -10.62 8.10
CA ALA A 47 3.47 -9.52 8.99
C ALA A 47 4.98 -9.41 9.15
N ASP A 48 5.65 -10.54 9.36
CA ASP A 48 7.10 -10.60 9.51
C ASP A 48 7.82 -10.15 8.24
N ALA A 49 7.33 -10.58 7.06
CA ALA A 49 7.91 -10.23 5.76
C ALA A 49 7.66 -8.76 5.35
N SER A 50 6.44 -8.27 5.56
CA SER A 50 6.03 -6.92 5.11
C SER A 50 6.31 -5.82 6.14
N ARG A 51 6.68 -6.18 7.37
CA ARG A 51 6.79 -5.27 8.53
C ARG A 51 5.49 -4.54 8.84
N ILE A 52 4.35 -5.07 8.41
CA ILE A 52 3.01 -4.58 8.75
C ILE A 52 2.54 -5.32 10.00
N ALA A 53 1.94 -4.62 10.95
CA ALA A 53 1.35 -5.25 12.13
C ALA A 53 0.35 -6.34 11.70
N ARG A 54 0.40 -7.52 12.33
CA ARG A 54 -0.47 -8.66 11.99
C ARG A 54 -1.95 -8.31 11.92
N SER A 55 -2.42 -7.43 12.82
CA SER A 55 -3.81 -6.96 12.86
C SER A 55 -4.23 -6.14 11.63
N LYS A 56 -3.28 -5.63 10.84
CA LYS A 56 -3.50 -4.77 9.67
C LYS A 56 -3.32 -5.47 8.34
N ILE A 57 -2.93 -6.75 8.34
CA ILE A 57 -2.65 -7.51 7.11
C ILE A 57 -3.87 -7.61 6.20
N TYR A 58 -5.05 -7.93 6.74
CA TYR A 58 -6.26 -8.03 5.94
C TYR A 58 -6.71 -6.67 5.39
N ASP A 59 -6.58 -5.60 6.17
CA ASP A 59 -6.89 -4.24 5.70
C ASP A 59 -5.95 -3.83 4.56
N ALA A 60 -4.65 -4.10 4.71
CA ALA A 60 -3.65 -3.82 3.67
C ALA A 60 -3.96 -4.55 2.36
N MET A 61 -4.28 -5.85 2.41
CA MET A 61 -4.65 -6.63 1.22
C MET A 61 -5.99 -6.17 0.62
N ARG A 62 -6.95 -5.74 1.44
CA ARG A 62 -8.25 -5.24 0.95
C ARG A 62 -8.10 -3.99 0.08
N THR A 63 -7.09 -3.16 0.33
CA THR A 63 -6.81 -1.98 -0.51
C THR A 63 -6.43 -2.31 -1.95
N VAL A 64 -6.03 -3.56 -2.23
CA VAL A 64 -5.72 -4.05 -3.59
C VAL A 64 -6.74 -5.09 -4.07
N GLY A 65 -7.93 -5.12 -3.47
CA GLY A 65 -9.05 -5.94 -3.93
C GLY A 65 -9.16 -7.34 -3.33
N TYR A 66 -8.36 -7.68 -2.31
CA TYR A 66 -8.53 -8.97 -1.63
C TYR A 66 -9.81 -9.01 -0.79
N ASP A 67 -10.72 -9.93 -1.12
CA ASP A 67 -11.87 -10.25 -0.29
C ASP A 67 -11.72 -11.66 0.33
N PRO A 68 -11.60 -11.77 1.67
CA PRO A 68 -11.57 -13.08 2.33
C PRO A 68 -12.89 -13.87 2.20
N ASN A 69 -13.99 -13.23 1.80
CA ASN A 69 -15.31 -13.85 1.66
C ASN A 69 -15.69 -14.18 0.21
N GLU A 70 -14.86 -13.83 -0.79
CA GLU A 70 -15.16 -14.09 -2.22
C GLU A 70 -15.40 -15.59 -2.49
N TRP A 71 -14.68 -16.45 -1.77
CA TRP A 71 -14.80 -17.91 -1.83
C TRP A 71 -16.02 -18.50 -1.12
N ARG A 72 -16.81 -17.66 -0.42
CA ARG A 72 -18.00 -18.09 0.35
C ARG A 72 -19.32 -17.80 -0.36
N SER A 73 -19.29 -17.25 -1.57
CA SER A 73 -20.49 -17.18 -2.41
C SER A 73 -20.73 -18.55 -3.05
N PRO A 74 -21.92 -19.16 -2.85
CA PRO A 74 -22.25 -20.50 -3.36
C PRO A 74 -22.27 -20.58 -4.89
#